data_AF-A0A3L7SRC7-F1
#
_entry.id   AF-A0A3L7SRC7-F1
#
_cell.length_a   1.000
_cell.length_b   1.000
_cell.length_c   1.000
_cell.angle_alpha   90.00
_cell.angle_beta   90.00
_cell.angle_gamma   90.00
#
_symmetry.space_group_name_H-M   'P 1'
#
loop_
_entity.id
_entity.type
_entity.pdbx_description
1 polymer ?
#
loop_
_entity_poly.entity_id
_entity_poly.type
_entity_poly.pdbx_seq_one_letter_code
_entity_poly.pdbx_strand_id
1 'polypeptide(L)'
;MRDDLVGYLVGALDAPDSHRVEATLADPHAGASLRRDIGLLQRSMSRLASDRDPFPAPAGLATRTMEMIAERKNSVAPGLEASPSLPAAVTAAGRLQAEPADAPFRGSFPADHRAGPPAPRHQGHHGRHGRHHRSTADGLPATMTPERPTGHVGSPLAWLDKAILAATALAACILVIPGIGRLVDDARRTQTVRKLGRIGGTLHEYAASHRQYPSPPDAGPISRGGLYAPTLVSEHRIVADDGTFLSPGSSLAASGSYRVPTVDEVKAAVGTPAFDEMVRTMGGDFGYSLGHRDPMGRLIPIRPLHRGHHPIMADAPDESCERSSNHPSGLHHLLYEDGRVEMVHEAQLHGNDHLFRNHDGQTAAGKDEEDAVIGSSHHQP
;
A
#
# COMPACT_ATOMS: atom_id res chain seq x y z
N MET A 1 5.75 -5.45 8.09
CA MET A 1 6.54 -4.22 8.36
C MET A 1 7.86 -4.13 7.61
N ARG A 2 8.85 -5.03 7.78
CA ARG A 2 10.10 -4.94 7.00
C ARG A 2 9.87 -5.03 5.49
N ASP A 3 9.00 -5.93 5.06
CA ASP A 3 8.65 -6.07 3.65
C ASP A 3 7.89 -4.85 3.10
N ASP A 4 7.13 -4.16 3.97
CA ASP A 4 6.38 -2.96 3.60
C ASP A 4 7.33 -1.78 3.34
N LEU A 5 8.57 -1.82 3.86
CA LEU A 5 9.57 -0.76 3.61
C LEU A 5 9.97 -0.66 2.14
N VAL A 6 10.02 -1.79 1.42
CA VAL A 6 10.33 -1.77 -0.02
C VAL A 6 9.17 -1.14 -0.77
N GLY A 7 7.94 -1.58 -0.47
CA GLY A 7 6.71 -1.00 -1.02
C GLY A 7 6.61 0.51 -0.75
N TYR A 8 6.93 0.94 0.48
CA TYR A 8 6.95 2.34 0.87
C TYR A 8 7.97 3.14 0.04
N LEU A 9 9.19 2.60 -0.12
CA LEU A 9 10.26 3.28 -0.84
C LEU A 9 9.99 3.43 -2.35
N VAL A 10 9.25 2.48 -2.94
CA VAL A 10 8.86 2.54 -4.36
C VAL A 10 7.47 3.17 -4.59
N GLY A 11 6.78 3.61 -3.53
CA GLY A 11 5.44 4.20 -3.62
C GLY A 11 4.34 3.20 -4.02
N ALA A 12 4.51 1.92 -3.69
CA ALA A 12 3.55 0.86 -4.00
C ALA A 12 2.50 0.63 -2.90
N LEU A 13 2.70 1.18 -1.69
CA LEU A 13 1.72 1.09 -0.61
C LEU A 13 0.53 2.02 -0.85
N ASP A 14 -0.62 1.66 -0.30
CA ASP A 14 -1.78 2.56 -0.22
C ASP A 14 -1.62 3.57 0.92
N ALA A 15 -2.57 4.51 1.03
CA ALA A 15 -2.49 5.58 2.03
C ALA A 15 -2.47 5.04 3.48
N PRO A 16 -3.34 4.10 3.89
CA PRO A 16 -3.30 3.55 5.25
C PRO A 16 -1.99 2.83 5.58
N ASP A 17 -1.47 1.97 4.68
CA ASP A 17 -0.22 1.26 4.94
C ASP A 17 0.98 2.21 4.93
N SER A 18 0.98 3.24 4.07
CA SER A 18 2.00 4.30 4.07
C SER A 18 1.99 5.07 5.38
N HIS A 19 0.82 5.51 5.86
CA HIS A 19 0.70 6.19 7.14
C HIS A 19 1.13 5.32 8.32
N ARG A 20 0.86 4.00 8.28
CA ARG A 20 1.32 3.07 9.32
C ARG A 20 2.85 2.95 9.34
N VAL A 21 3.47 2.86 8.17
CA VAL A 21 4.94 2.86 8.05
C VAL A 21 5.51 4.17 8.58
N GLU A 22 4.93 5.32 8.21
CA GLU A 22 5.35 6.65 8.67
C GLU A 22 5.20 6.84 10.19
N ALA A 23 4.06 6.45 10.75
CA ALA A 23 3.82 6.49 12.19
C ALA A 23 4.84 5.63 12.95
N THR A 24 5.16 4.44 12.42
CA THR A 24 6.16 3.57 13.05
C THR A 24 7.58 4.12 12.89
N LEU A 25 7.89 4.75 11.75
CA LEU A 25 9.16 5.45 11.54
C LEU A 25 9.30 6.69 12.43
N ALA A 26 8.20 7.32 12.84
CA ALA A 26 8.18 8.45 13.77
C ALA A 26 8.41 8.01 15.22
N ASP A 27 8.04 6.78 15.60
CA ASP A 27 8.29 6.24 16.94
C ASP A 27 9.81 6.14 17.20
N PRO A 28 10.36 6.80 18.25
CA PRO A 28 11.79 6.77 18.53
C PRO A 28 12.33 5.37 18.83
N HIS A 29 11.54 4.50 19.46
CA HIS A 29 11.95 3.19 19.95
C HIS A 29 11.61 2.09 18.92
N ALA A 30 10.34 2.00 18.51
CA ALA A 30 9.90 0.99 17.53
C ALA A 30 10.49 1.25 16.14
N GLY A 31 10.65 2.53 15.76
CA GLY A 31 11.16 2.93 14.46
C GLY A 31 12.69 2.84 14.31
N ALA A 32 13.46 2.64 15.38
CA ALA A 32 14.92 2.67 15.31
C ALA A 32 15.51 1.60 14.37
N SER A 33 14.96 0.38 14.40
CA SER A 33 15.37 -0.66 13.45
C SER A 33 14.92 -0.35 12.02
N LEU A 34 13.68 0.12 11.84
CA LEU A 34 13.14 0.43 10.51
C LEU A 34 13.87 1.59 9.85
N ARG A 35 14.25 2.64 10.60
CA ARG A 35 15.07 3.75 10.10
C ARG A 35 16.46 3.30 9.64
N ARG A 36 17.04 2.29 10.31
CA ARG A 36 18.30 1.67 9.84
C ARG A 36 18.10 0.89 8.56
N ASP A 37 17.05 0.07 8.49
CA ASP A 37 16.73 -0.78 7.35
C ASP A 37 16.37 0.06 6.11
N ILE A 38 15.51 1.08 6.26
CA ILE A 38 15.19 2.02 5.16
C ILE A 38 16.42 2.80 4.72
N GLY A 39 17.31 3.18 5.64
CA GLY A 39 18.58 3.82 5.29
C GLY A 39 19.51 2.90 4.50
N LEU A 40 19.51 1.59 4.77
CA LEU A 40 20.25 0.59 3.98
C LEU A 40 19.65 0.44 2.58
N LEU A 41 18.32 0.37 2.48
CA LEU A 41 17.61 0.31 1.20
C LEU A 41 17.86 1.57 0.36
N GLN A 42 17.71 2.76 0.95
CA GLN A 42 18.00 4.05 0.31
C GLN A 42 19.45 4.14 -0.17
N ARG A 43 20.44 3.68 0.61
CA ARG A 43 21.84 3.64 0.17
C ARG A 43 22.09 2.65 -0.97
N SER A 44 21.36 1.54 -0.99
CA SER A 44 21.44 0.55 -2.06
C SER A 44 20.82 1.11 -3.35
N MET A 45 19.68 1.79 -3.24
CA MET A 45 19.02 2.48 -4.35
C MET A 45 19.75 3.74 -4.80
N SER A 46 20.47 4.43 -3.92
CA SER A 46 21.25 5.62 -4.30
C SER A 46 22.42 5.26 -5.21
N ARG A 47 22.96 4.04 -5.12
CA ARG A 47 23.96 3.55 -6.08
C ARG A 47 23.35 3.41 -7.47
N LEU A 48 22.17 2.80 -7.57
CA LEU A 48 21.38 2.75 -8.81
C LEU A 48 21.00 4.14 -9.32
N ALA A 49 20.75 5.11 -8.43
CA ALA A 49 20.48 6.49 -8.80
C ALA A 49 21.75 7.23 -9.26
N SER A 50 22.94 6.80 -8.84
CA SER A 50 24.22 7.38 -9.28
C SER A 50 24.58 6.92 -10.69
N ASP A 51 24.06 5.75 -11.10
CA ASP A 51 24.12 5.26 -12.48
C ASP A 51 23.12 5.97 -13.40
N ARG A 52 22.28 6.86 -12.85
CA ARG A 52 21.33 7.66 -13.61
C ARG A 52 22.05 8.88 -14.16
N ASP A 53 22.33 8.88 -15.46
CA ASP A 53 22.86 10.06 -16.12
C ASP A 53 21.93 11.26 -15.88
N PRO A 54 22.46 12.43 -15.46
CA PRO A 54 21.66 13.61 -15.27
C PRO A 54 21.08 14.06 -16.61
N PHE A 55 19.79 13.81 -16.79
CA PHE A 55 19.07 14.32 -17.94
C PHE A 55 18.83 15.82 -17.81
N PRO A 56 19.19 16.62 -18.81
CA PRO A 56 18.78 18.02 -18.83
C PRO A 56 17.26 18.08 -18.89
N ALA A 57 16.65 18.77 -17.93
CA ALA A 57 15.21 19.01 -17.94
C ALA A 57 14.81 19.72 -19.25
N PRO A 58 13.65 19.40 -19.84
CA PRO A 58 13.12 20.14 -20.99
C PRO A 58 13.08 21.64 -20.71
N ALA A 59 13.48 22.44 -21.71
CA ALA A 59 13.49 23.90 -21.58
C ALA A 59 12.10 24.41 -21.13
N GLY A 60 12.10 25.32 -20.16
CA GLY A 60 10.87 25.90 -19.62
C GLY A 60 10.02 24.97 -18.75
N LEU A 61 10.46 23.75 -18.42
CA LEU A 61 9.76 22.90 -17.44
C LEU A 61 9.71 23.58 -16.07
N ALA A 62 10.85 24.07 -15.57
CA ALA A 62 10.93 24.75 -14.28
C ALA A 62 9.99 25.96 -14.22
N THR A 63 9.95 26.78 -15.28
CA THR A 63 9.05 27.94 -15.39
C THR A 63 7.59 27.50 -15.31
N ARG A 64 7.16 26.54 -16.13
CA ARG A 64 5.78 26.03 -16.12
C ARG A 64 5.39 25.38 -14.80
N THR A 65 6.31 24.65 -14.16
CA THR A 65 6.09 24.08 -12.83
C THR A 65 5.93 25.17 -11.78
N MET A 66 6.72 26.24 -11.84
CA MET A 66 6.60 27.38 -10.92
C MET A 66 5.31 28.16 -11.15
N GLU A 67 4.90 28.36 -12.41
CA GLU A 67 3.61 28.96 -12.77
C GLU A 67 2.45 28.13 -12.21
N MET A 68 2.47 26.80 -12.42
CA MET A 68 1.45 25.89 -11.88
C MET A 68 1.41 25.89 -10.35
N ILE A 69 2.56 25.94 -9.67
CA ILE A 69 2.62 26.03 -8.20
C ILE A 69 2.08 27.39 -7.72
N ALA A 70 2.41 28.48 -8.41
CA ALA A 70 1.91 29.82 -8.09
C ALA A 70 0.39 29.91 -8.28
N GLU A 71 -0.15 29.34 -9.37
CA GLU A 71 -1.58 29.23 -9.61
C GLU A 71 -2.28 28.39 -8.54
N ARG A 72 -1.70 27.24 -8.16
CA ARG A 72 -2.26 26.38 -7.10
C ARG A 72 -2.25 27.08 -5.74
N LYS A 73 -1.20 27.83 -5.42
CA LYS A 73 -1.10 28.61 -4.18
C LYS A 73 -2.08 29.78 -4.14
N ASN A 74 -2.40 30.37 -5.29
CA ASN A 74 -3.42 31.41 -5.42
C ASN A 74 -4.86 30.86 -5.48
N SER A 75 -5.03 29.57 -5.80
CA SER A 75 -6.33 28.88 -5.84
C SER A 75 -6.79 28.38 -4.46
N VAL A 76 -5.88 28.27 -3.49
CA VAL A 76 -6.21 27.99 -2.09
C VAL A 76 -6.46 29.34 -1.40
N ALA A 77 -7.72 29.77 -1.35
CA ALA A 77 -8.11 30.97 -0.61
C ALA A 77 -7.85 30.81 0.91
N PRO A 78 -7.47 31.89 1.62
CA PRO A 78 -7.24 31.85 3.07
C PRO A 78 -8.59 31.91 3.79
N GLY A 79 -8.99 30.80 4.38
CA GLY A 79 -10.20 30.75 5.20
C GLY A 79 -10.14 29.59 6.16
N LEU A 80 -9.40 29.74 7.26
CA LEU A 80 -9.68 29.21 8.60
C LEU A 80 -8.43 29.38 9.49
N GLU A 81 -8.14 30.61 9.89
CA GLU A 81 -7.52 30.86 11.20
C GLU A 81 -8.52 31.62 12.07
N ALA A 82 -9.13 30.89 13.00
CA ALA A 82 -9.59 31.40 14.28
C ALA A 82 -9.75 30.21 15.22
N SER A 83 -8.68 29.88 15.95
CA SER A 83 -8.77 29.06 17.16
C SER A 83 -9.65 29.74 18.19
N PRO A 84 -10.66 29.05 18.78
CA PRO A 84 -11.14 29.40 20.09
C PRO A 84 -10.36 28.60 21.14
N SER A 85 -9.65 29.36 21.95
CA SER A 85 -9.15 29.08 23.29
C SER A 85 -9.96 28.04 24.11
N LEU A 86 -9.22 27.08 24.68
CA LEU A 86 -9.60 26.23 25.81
C LEU A 86 -10.12 27.07 27.01
N PRO A 87 -11.18 26.63 27.72
CA PRO A 87 -11.35 26.94 29.12
C PRO A 87 -10.75 25.83 30.00
N ALA A 88 -10.05 26.29 31.03
CA ALA A 88 -9.44 25.50 32.07
C ALA A 88 -10.47 24.82 33.01
N ALA A 89 -10.05 23.67 33.54
CA ALA A 89 -10.30 23.14 34.87
C ALA A 89 -11.75 23.10 35.42
N VAL A 90 -12.29 21.89 35.52
CA VAL A 90 -13.11 21.49 36.67
C VAL A 90 -12.54 20.23 37.30
N THR A 91 -12.16 20.41 38.55
CA THR A 91 -11.71 19.45 39.55
C THR A 91 -12.89 18.62 40.06
N ALA A 92 -12.78 17.28 40.04
CA ALA A 92 -13.43 16.35 40.99
C ALA A 92 -12.84 14.94 40.73
N ALA A 93 -11.89 14.45 41.54
CA ALA A 93 -12.13 13.73 42.79
C ALA A 93 -13.04 12.50 42.60
N GLY A 94 -12.43 11.32 42.39
CA GLY A 94 -13.13 10.05 42.21
C GLY A 94 -12.20 8.84 42.32
N ARG A 95 -11.70 8.63 43.54
CA ARG A 95 -10.83 7.55 44.01
C ARG A 95 -11.46 6.15 43.83
N LEU A 96 -10.81 5.24 43.10
CA LEU A 96 -10.86 3.76 43.25
C LEU A 96 -9.50 3.21 42.78
N GLN A 97 -8.53 2.98 43.68
CA GLN A 97 -8.20 1.67 44.28
C GLN A 97 -8.12 0.51 43.27
N ALA A 98 -6.89 0.15 42.89
CA ALA A 98 -6.48 -1.22 42.62
C ALA A 98 -4.98 -1.36 42.93
N GLU A 99 -4.69 -2.23 43.89
CA GLU A 99 -3.37 -2.66 44.33
C GLU A 99 -2.75 -3.70 43.37
N PRO A 100 -1.43 -3.94 43.47
CA PRO A 100 -0.63 -4.55 42.42
C PRO A 100 -0.53 -6.08 42.57
N ALA A 101 -0.31 -6.77 41.44
CA ALA A 101 0.10 -8.16 41.43
C ALA A 101 1.45 -8.31 40.72
N ASP A 102 2.41 -8.75 41.51
CA ASP A 102 3.73 -9.24 41.14
C ASP A 102 3.68 -10.36 40.08
N ALA A 103 4.57 -10.31 39.09
CA ALA A 103 5.77 -11.17 39.01
C ALA A 103 6.24 -11.35 37.55
N PRO A 104 7.56 -11.34 37.29
CA PRO A 104 8.12 -11.33 35.95
C PRO A 104 8.38 -12.75 35.41
N PHE A 105 8.01 -12.99 34.15
CA PHE A 105 8.40 -14.21 33.45
C PHE A 105 9.84 -14.10 32.90
N ARG A 106 10.68 -14.99 33.41
CA ARG A 106 12.08 -15.25 33.04
C ARG A 106 12.13 -16.20 31.85
N GLY A 107 12.98 -15.92 30.87
CA GLY A 107 13.34 -16.85 29.79
C GLY A 107 14.31 -16.19 28.81
N SER A 108 15.59 -15.98 29.19
CA SER A 108 16.71 -16.88 28.87
C SER A 108 17.08 -16.89 27.37
N PHE A 109 17.90 -15.91 26.97
CA PHE A 109 18.76 -15.99 25.80
C PHE A 109 20.02 -16.82 26.12
N PRO A 110 20.55 -17.62 25.17
CA PRO A 110 21.97 -17.90 25.11
C PRO A 110 22.65 -16.91 24.16
N ALA A 111 23.53 -16.09 24.73
CA ALA A 111 24.58 -15.39 24.02
C ALA A 111 25.65 -16.41 23.62
N ASP A 112 26.09 -16.37 22.37
CA ASP A 112 27.29 -17.11 21.95
C ASP A 112 28.39 -16.14 21.52
N HIS A 113 29.53 -16.34 22.16
CA HIS A 113 30.75 -15.57 22.04
C HIS A 113 31.47 -15.88 20.73
N ARG A 114 31.97 -14.86 20.03
CA ARG A 114 33.23 -15.00 19.29
C ARG A 114 33.97 -13.67 19.18
N ALA A 115 35.19 -13.68 19.73
CA ALA A 115 36.14 -12.59 19.77
C ALA A 115 37.21 -12.76 18.67
N GLY A 116 37.42 -11.69 17.89
CA GLY A 116 38.68 -11.22 17.25
C GLY A 116 39.45 -12.12 16.26
N PRO A 117 40.55 -11.63 15.64
CA PRO A 117 41.09 -10.26 15.57
C PRO A 117 41.51 -9.88 14.10
N PRO A 118 42.54 -9.06 13.80
CA PRO A 118 42.38 -7.73 13.20
C PRO A 118 43.04 -7.53 11.81
N ALA A 119 42.88 -6.31 11.29
CA ALA A 119 43.45 -5.77 10.05
C ALA A 119 45.01 -5.82 9.96
N PRO A 120 45.58 -5.72 8.74
CA PRO A 120 46.93 -5.23 8.55
C PRO A 120 46.94 -3.76 8.07
N ARG A 121 47.70 -2.95 8.81
CA ARG A 121 48.32 -1.70 8.36
C ARG A 121 49.44 -2.05 7.37
N HIS A 122 49.58 -1.29 6.28
CA HIS A 122 50.85 -1.19 5.55
C HIS A 122 51.33 0.27 5.54
N GLN A 123 52.53 0.43 6.07
CA GLN A 123 53.39 1.60 6.14
C GLN A 123 54.43 1.53 5.01
N GLY A 124 54.89 2.71 4.55
CA GLY A 124 56.17 2.93 3.86
C GLY A 124 56.14 2.60 2.36
N HIS A 125 56.91 3.23 1.47
CA HIS A 125 58.09 4.07 1.65
C HIS A 125 58.48 4.68 0.28
N HIS A 126 59.13 5.86 0.30
CA HIS A 126 59.99 6.43 -0.76
C HIS A 126 59.35 6.86 -2.11
N GLY A 127 59.77 7.93 -2.79
CA GLY A 127 61.07 8.57 -2.79
C GLY A 127 61.03 10.06 -3.17
N ARG A 128 62.16 10.68 -2.84
CA ARG A 128 62.48 12.11 -2.82
C ARG A 128 63.73 12.28 -3.69
N HIS A 129 63.68 13.01 -4.80
CA HIS A 129 64.80 13.65 -5.53
C HIS A 129 64.15 14.55 -6.60
N GLY A 130 64.59 15.76 -6.96
CA GLY A 130 65.64 16.71 -6.56
C GLY A 130 65.27 18.04 -7.24
N ARG A 131 65.17 19.15 -6.52
CA ARG A 131 66.15 20.25 -6.43
C ARG A 131 66.74 20.78 -7.76
N HIS A 132 66.54 22.09 -7.91
CA HIS A 132 67.34 23.12 -8.59
C HIS A 132 67.14 23.31 -10.10
N HIS A 133 66.55 24.45 -10.47
CA HIS A 133 67.35 25.55 -11.04
C HIS A 133 66.66 26.91 -10.83
N ARG A 134 67.48 27.86 -10.39
CA ARG A 134 67.23 29.28 -10.19
C ARG A 134 67.55 29.98 -11.52
N SER A 135 66.67 30.85 -12.02
CA SER A 135 67.11 31.95 -12.87
C SER A 135 66.17 33.14 -12.75
N THR A 136 66.77 34.25 -12.37
CA THR A 136 66.25 35.61 -12.23
C THR A 136 66.21 36.33 -13.58
N ALA A 137 65.33 37.34 -13.65
CA ALA A 137 65.48 38.66 -14.27
C ALA A 137 64.44 39.03 -15.35
N ASP A 138 63.56 39.95 -14.94
CA ASP A 138 63.16 41.20 -15.61
C ASP A 138 62.94 41.25 -17.13
N GLY A 139 61.73 41.68 -17.52
CA GLY A 139 61.48 42.18 -18.88
C GLY A 139 60.00 42.43 -19.26
N LEU A 140 59.47 43.59 -18.85
CA LEU A 140 58.41 44.40 -19.49
C LEU A 140 56.95 43.85 -19.55
N PRO A 141 55.93 44.72 -19.29
CA PRO A 141 54.52 44.33 -19.40
C PRO A 141 54.09 44.24 -20.87
N ALA A 142 53.77 43.03 -21.33
CA ALA A 142 53.11 42.80 -22.60
C ALA A 142 51.66 43.29 -22.54
N THR A 143 51.34 44.19 -23.45
CA THR A 143 50.01 44.72 -23.76
C THR A 143 49.00 43.59 -24.00
N MET A 144 47.91 43.59 -23.20
CA MET A 144 46.75 42.75 -23.42
C MET A 144 46.18 42.99 -24.82
N THR A 145 46.29 41.98 -25.67
CA THR A 145 45.53 41.87 -26.91
C THR A 145 44.16 41.27 -26.55
N PRO A 146 43.03 41.82 -27.00
CA PRO A 146 41.72 41.28 -26.66
C PRO A 146 41.59 39.86 -27.23
N GLU A 147 41.19 38.92 -26.37
CA GLU A 147 40.74 37.59 -26.80
C GLU A 147 39.65 37.78 -27.85
N ARG A 148 39.91 37.28 -29.06
CA ARG A 148 38.87 37.10 -30.07
C ARG A 148 37.83 36.15 -29.46
N PRO A 149 36.53 36.49 -29.50
CA PRO A 149 35.50 35.54 -29.11
C PRO A 149 35.62 34.33 -30.03
N THR A 150 35.97 33.18 -29.46
CA THR A 150 35.89 31.89 -30.15
C THR A 150 34.42 31.63 -30.44
N GLY A 151 33.97 32.09 -31.61
CA GLY A 151 32.69 31.71 -32.17
C GLY A 151 32.60 30.19 -32.15
N HIS A 152 31.65 29.66 -31.39
CA HIS A 152 31.28 28.26 -31.43
C HIS A 152 30.72 27.96 -32.82
N VAL A 153 31.60 27.62 -33.75
CA VAL A 153 31.22 26.91 -34.97
C VAL A 153 30.82 25.52 -34.50
N GLY A 154 29.52 25.25 -34.41
CA GLY A 154 28.99 23.96 -34.00
C GLY A 154 29.56 22.86 -34.89
N SER A 155 30.44 22.02 -34.35
CA SER A 155 30.98 20.90 -35.10
C SER A 155 29.84 19.89 -35.33
N PRO A 156 29.68 19.36 -36.56
CA PRO A 156 28.63 18.37 -36.86
C PRO A 156 28.75 17.10 -36.00
N LEU A 157 29.95 16.81 -35.50
CA LEU A 157 30.21 15.72 -34.54
C LEU A 157 29.55 15.96 -33.17
N ALA A 158 29.53 17.21 -32.66
CA ALA A 158 28.89 17.52 -31.38
C ALA A 158 27.34 17.45 -31.45
N TRP A 159 26.76 17.58 -32.64
CA TRP A 159 25.32 17.36 -32.85
C TRP A 159 24.99 15.86 -32.86
N LEU A 160 25.85 15.05 -33.47
CA LEU A 160 25.69 13.59 -33.49
C LEU A 160 25.77 12.99 -32.08
N ASP A 161 26.74 13.41 -31.26
CA ASP A 161 26.86 12.93 -29.88
C ASP A 161 25.63 13.28 -29.04
N LYS A 162 25.05 14.48 -29.22
CA LYS A 162 23.80 14.87 -28.57
C LYS A 162 22.62 14.02 -29.06
N ALA A 163 22.57 13.68 -30.35
CA ALA A 163 21.53 12.81 -30.90
C ALA A 163 21.65 11.37 -30.37
N ILE A 164 22.87 10.83 -30.27
CA ILE A 164 23.13 9.49 -29.71
C ILE A 164 22.77 9.47 -28.22
N LEU A 165 23.17 10.50 -27.46
CA LEU A 165 22.86 10.60 -26.05
C LEU A 165 21.35 10.68 -25.82
N ALA A 166 20.63 11.50 -26.60
CA ALA A 166 19.17 11.60 -26.57
C ALA A 166 18.46 10.29 -26.98
N ALA A 167 18.99 9.57 -27.98
CA ALA A 167 18.45 8.29 -28.41
C ALA A 167 18.66 7.20 -27.34
N THR A 168 19.84 7.16 -26.72
CA THR A 168 20.19 6.22 -25.64
C THR A 168 19.34 6.49 -24.39
N ALA A 169 19.22 7.76 -24.05
CA ALA A 169 18.31 8.30 -23.06
C ALA A 169 16.86 7.82 -23.26
N LEU A 170 16.33 8.02 -24.46
CA LEU A 170 14.97 7.63 -24.82
C LEU A 170 14.82 6.11 -24.76
N ALA A 171 15.79 5.36 -25.27
CA ALA A 171 15.82 3.90 -25.18
C ALA A 171 15.83 3.42 -23.71
N ALA A 172 16.61 4.06 -22.83
CA ALA A 172 16.64 3.77 -21.41
C ALA A 172 15.27 4.05 -20.75
N CYS A 173 14.63 5.18 -21.05
CA CYS A 173 13.28 5.48 -20.55
C CYS A 173 12.24 4.45 -21.03
N ILE A 174 12.31 4.06 -22.31
CA ILE A 174 11.43 3.04 -22.89
C ILE A 174 11.60 1.68 -22.21
N LEU A 175 12.79 1.34 -21.71
CA LEU A 175 13.05 0.08 -21.02
C LEU A 175 12.78 0.14 -19.51
N VAL A 176 13.16 1.24 -18.86
CA VAL A 176 13.09 1.39 -17.40
C VAL A 176 11.66 1.63 -16.92
N ILE A 177 10.89 2.48 -17.61
CA ILE A 177 9.53 2.83 -17.17
C ILE A 177 8.62 1.58 -17.12
N PRO A 178 8.55 0.72 -18.16
CA PRO A 178 7.78 -0.53 -18.08
C PRO A 178 8.31 -1.49 -17.01
N GLY A 179 9.62 -1.50 -16.76
CA GLY A 179 10.23 -2.30 -15.70
C GLY A 179 9.74 -1.89 -14.31
N ILE A 180 9.71 -0.58 -14.02
CA ILE A 180 9.19 -0.05 -12.74
C ILE A 180 7.70 -0.38 -12.59
N GLY A 181 6.91 -0.24 -13.66
CA GLY A 181 5.49 -0.60 -13.64
C GLY A 181 5.27 -2.03 -13.18
N ARG A 182 6.00 -2.99 -13.76
CA ARG A 182 5.92 -4.41 -13.38
C ARG A 182 6.31 -4.66 -11.92
N LEU A 183 7.33 -3.98 -11.42
CA LEU A 183 7.75 -4.10 -10.02
C LEU A 183 6.68 -3.58 -9.05
N VAL A 184 6.03 -2.47 -9.39
CA VAL A 184 4.91 -1.93 -8.60
C VAL A 184 3.72 -2.89 -8.64
N ASP A 185 3.37 -3.42 -9.81
CA ASP A 185 2.26 -4.38 -9.94
C ASP A 185 2.50 -5.66 -9.14
N ASP A 186 3.71 -6.21 -9.18
CA ASP A 186 4.08 -7.39 -8.39
C ASP A 186 4.07 -7.12 -6.87
N ALA A 187 4.49 -5.92 -6.46
CA ALA A 187 4.40 -5.50 -5.06
C ALA A 187 2.94 -5.39 -4.60
N ARG A 188 2.08 -4.77 -5.41
CA ARG A 188 0.63 -4.64 -5.13
C ARG A 188 -0.04 -6.00 -5.01
N ARG A 189 0.21 -6.92 -5.95
CA ARG A 189 -0.28 -8.32 -5.90
C ARG A 189 0.12 -9.01 -4.61
N THR A 190 1.40 -8.91 -4.25
CA THR A 190 1.93 -9.52 -3.02
C THR A 190 1.24 -8.96 -1.78
N GLN A 191 0.98 -7.65 -1.76
CA GLN A 191 0.27 -6.99 -0.68
C GLN A 191 -1.20 -7.41 -0.60
N THR A 192 -1.91 -7.54 -1.72
CA THR A 192 -3.29 -8.07 -1.75
C THR A 192 -3.37 -9.48 -1.19
N VAL A 193 -2.47 -10.38 -1.61
CA VAL A 193 -2.41 -11.76 -1.09
C VAL A 193 -2.20 -11.77 0.44
N ARG A 194 -1.33 -10.89 0.96
CA ARG A 194 -1.09 -10.77 2.40
C ARG A 194 -2.31 -10.24 3.15
N LYS A 195 -3.00 -9.24 2.61
CA LYS A 195 -4.23 -8.70 3.19
C LYS A 195 -5.32 -9.78 3.25
N LEU A 196 -5.55 -10.52 2.17
CA LEU A 196 -6.48 -11.64 2.16
C LEU A 196 -6.08 -12.75 3.14
N GLY A 197 -4.79 -13.07 3.25
CA GLY A 197 -4.31 -14.02 4.27
C GLY A 197 -4.59 -13.55 5.70
N ARG A 198 -4.41 -12.25 5.98
CA ARG A 198 -4.76 -11.64 7.28
C ARG A 198 -6.26 -11.71 7.54
N ILE A 199 -7.08 -11.32 6.56
CA ILE A 199 -8.55 -11.38 6.64
C ILE A 199 -8.98 -12.84 6.87
N GLY A 200 -8.42 -13.78 6.13
CA GLY A 200 -8.68 -15.21 6.30
C GLY A 200 -8.38 -15.68 7.72
N GLY A 201 -7.25 -15.31 8.30
CA GLY A 201 -6.94 -15.59 9.70
C GLY A 201 -8.00 -15.04 10.66
N THR A 202 -8.41 -13.78 10.48
CA THR A 202 -9.45 -13.14 11.30
C THR A 202 -10.81 -13.84 11.16
N LEU A 203 -11.19 -14.24 9.94
CA LEU A 203 -12.43 -14.97 9.68
C LEU A 203 -12.42 -16.34 10.36
N HIS A 204 -11.29 -17.04 10.36
CA HIS A 204 -11.14 -18.31 11.08
C HIS A 204 -11.23 -18.13 12.60
N GLU A 205 -10.60 -17.09 13.15
CA GLU A 205 -10.73 -16.76 14.58
C GLU A 205 -12.17 -16.42 14.97
N TYR A 206 -12.89 -15.72 14.10
CA TYR A 206 -14.33 -15.47 14.28
C TYR A 206 -15.13 -16.77 14.27
N ALA A 207 -14.89 -17.63 13.28
CA ALA A 207 -15.58 -18.90 13.14
C ALA A 207 -15.27 -19.87 14.29
N ALA A 208 -14.07 -19.81 14.87
CA ALA A 208 -13.71 -20.59 16.04
C ALA A 208 -14.57 -20.23 17.27
N SER A 209 -14.93 -18.94 17.45
CA SER A 209 -15.80 -18.51 18.56
C SER A 209 -17.29 -18.63 18.25
N HIS A 210 -17.71 -18.49 16.99
CA HIS A 210 -19.12 -18.45 16.59
C HIS A 210 -19.64 -19.76 15.97
N ARG A 211 -18.75 -20.70 15.61
CA ARG A 211 -19.03 -21.93 14.85
C ARG A 211 -19.60 -21.71 13.44
N GLN A 212 -19.52 -20.48 12.95
CA GLN A 212 -19.91 -20.05 11.60
C GLN A 212 -19.10 -18.81 11.23
N TYR A 213 -18.91 -18.57 9.94
CA TYR A 213 -18.35 -17.31 9.47
C TYR A 213 -19.36 -16.16 9.64
N PRO A 214 -18.92 -14.88 9.63
CA PRO A 214 -19.83 -13.75 9.66
C PRO A 214 -20.88 -13.87 8.55
N SER A 215 -22.14 -13.65 8.88
CA SER A 215 -23.25 -13.72 7.94
C SER A 215 -24.22 -12.57 8.22
N PRO A 216 -24.78 -11.94 7.18
CA PRO A 216 -25.89 -11.02 7.38
C PRO A 216 -27.12 -11.72 7.97
N PRO A 217 -28.07 -10.95 8.54
CA PRO A 217 -29.40 -11.45 8.86
C PRO A 217 -30.10 -12.03 7.62
N ASP A 218 -31.07 -12.91 7.83
CA ASP A 218 -31.82 -13.58 6.76
C ASP A 218 -32.57 -12.62 5.80
N ALA A 219 -33.00 -11.46 6.33
CA ALA A 219 -33.73 -10.45 5.59
C ALA A 219 -33.53 -9.05 6.18
N GLY A 220 -34.03 -8.05 5.45
CA GLY A 220 -34.07 -6.65 5.88
C GLY A 220 -32.96 -5.78 5.29
N PRO A 221 -32.95 -4.47 5.60
CA PRO A 221 -32.11 -3.50 4.90
C PRO A 221 -30.61 -3.78 5.06
N ILE A 222 -30.21 -4.27 6.24
CA ILE A 222 -28.81 -4.60 6.56
C ILE A 222 -28.40 -6.01 6.10
N SER A 223 -29.30 -6.78 5.49
CA SER A 223 -28.97 -8.09 4.92
C SER A 223 -28.18 -7.89 3.64
N ARG A 224 -26.87 -7.70 3.79
CA ARG A 224 -25.95 -7.26 2.73
C ARG A 224 -24.65 -8.04 2.79
N GLY A 225 -24.09 -8.38 1.64
CA GLY A 225 -22.83 -9.11 1.53
C GLY A 225 -21.69 -8.45 2.29
N GLY A 226 -21.62 -7.11 2.29
CA GLY A 226 -20.57 -6.34 2.97
C GLY A 226 -20.63 -6.33 4.49
N LEU A 227 -21.69 -6.86 5.13
CA LEU A 227 -21.87 -6.76 6.59
C LEU A 227 -20.78 -7.49 7.39
N TYR A 228 -20.07 -8.44 6.76
CA TYR A 228 -18.95 -9.14 7.36
C TYR A 228 -17.89 -8.18 7.93
N ALA A 229 -17.56 -7.10 7.22
CA ALA A 229 -16.52 -6.16 7.63
C ALA A 229 -16.94 -5.35 8.87
N PRO A 230 -18.13 -4.71 8.90
CA PRO A 230 -18.68 -4.13 10.12
C PRO A 230 -18.76 -5.09 11.31
N THR A 231 -19.13 -6.36 11.07
CA THR A 231 -19.14 -7.38 12.13
C THR A 231 -17.76 -7.59 12.74
N LEU A 232 -16.72 -7.72 11.91
CA LEU A 232 -15.34 -7.91 12.38
C LEU A 232 -14.80 -6.67 13.13
N VAL A 233 -15.19 -5.47 12.71
CA VAL A 233 -14.81 -4.21 13.38
C VAL A 233 -15.54 -4.05 14.71
N SER A 234 -16.85 -4.35 14.75
CA SER A 234 -17.65 -4.30 15.98
C SER A 234 -17.14 -5.26 17.05
N GLU A 235 -16.54 -6.38 16.66
CA GLU A 235 -15.90 -7.33 17.59
C GLU A 235 -14.42 -7.04 17.86
N HIS A 236 -13.91 -5.89 17.42
CA HIS A 236 -12.50 -5.47 17.61
C HIS A 236 -11.47 -6.46 17.03
N ARG A 237 -11.86 -7.22 16.00
CA ARG A 237 -10.95 -8.17 15.32
C ARG A 237 -10.12 -7.50 14.22
N ILE A 238 -10.67 -6.43 13.64
CA ILE A 238 -9.99 -5.58 12.66
C ILE A 238 -10.18 -4.11 13.07
N VAL A 239 -9.19 -3.29 12.74
CA VAL A 239 -9.22 -1.84 12.95
C VAL A 239 -9.94 -1.19 11.77
N ALA A 240 -10.92 -0.32 12.04
CA ALA A 240 -11.81 0.26 11.03
C ALA A 240 -11.09 0.98 9.86
N ASP A 241 -9.95 1.62 10.15
CA ASP A 241 -9.24 2.54 9.25
C ASP A 241 -7.85 2.04 8.84
N ASP A 242 -7.56 0.75 9.01
CA ASP A 242 -6.22 0.22 8.73
C ASP A 242 -5.99 -0.24 7.28
N GLY A 243 -6.98 0.00 6.41
CA GLY A 243 -6.92 -0.35 4.99
C GLY A 243 -6.93 -1.85 4.70
N THR A 244 -7.25 -2.71 5.67
CA THR A 244 -7.23 -4.17 5.49
C THR A 244 -8.11 -4.63 4.32
N PHE A 245 -9.27 -3.99 4.12
CA PHE A 245 -10.20 -4.35 3.04
C PHE A 245 -9.98 -3.58 1.73
N LEU A 246 -8.82 -2.96 1.54
CA LEU A 246 -8.48 -2.21 0.34
C LEU A 246 -7.45 -2.96 -0.52
N SER A 247 -7.71 -3.02 -1.82
CA SER A 247 -6.76 -3.48 -2.82
C SER A 247 -5.81 -2.33 -3.21
N PRO A 248 -4.48 -2.52 -3.15
CA PRO A 248 -3.53 -1.48 -3.52
C PRO A 248 -3.71 -1.01 -4.96
N GLY A 249 -3.91 0.30 -5.15
CA GLY A 249 -4.12 0.91 -6.45
C GLY A 249 -5.57 0.94 -6.94
N SER A 250 -6.53 0.43 -6.14
CA SER A 250 -7.95 0.61 -6.43
C SER A 250 -8.39 2.07 -6.33
N SER A 251 -9.53 2.40 -6.92
CA SER A 251 -10.14 3.73 -6.80
C SER A 251 -10.51 4.07 -5.35
N LEU A 252 -10.97 3.07 -4.58
CA LEU A 252 -11.31 3.23 -3.18
C LEU A 252 -10.07 3.49 -2.33
N ALA A 253 -8.97 2.76 -2.56
CA ALA A 253 -7.70 3.01 -1.90
C ALA A 253 -7.13 4.40 -2.21
N ALA A 254 -7.28 4.88 -3.45
CA ALA A 254 -6.83 6.20 -3.86
C ALA A 254 -7.63 7.36 -3.22
N SER A 255 -8.86 7.12 -2.79
CA SER A 255 -9.70 8.13 -2.12
C SER A 255 -9.15 8.58 -0.76
N GLY A 256 -8.46 7.69 -0.04
CA GLY A 256 -7.88 7.95 1.27
C GLY A 256 -8.87 8.19 2.42
N SER A 257 -10.19 8.13 2.18
CA SER A 257 -11.23 8.39 3.18
C SER A 257 -12.04 7.15 3.57
N TYR A 258 -11.63 5.97 3.11
CA TYR A 258 -12.31 4.72 3.40
C TYR A 258 -12.18 4.34 4.88
N ARG A 259 -13.33 4.06 5.50
CA ARG A 259 -13.48 3.54 6.86
C ARG A 259 -14.55 2.47 6.87
N VAL A 260 -14.28 1.35 7.53
CA VAL A 260 -15.32 0.35 7.82
C VAL A 260 -16.20 0.86 8.97
N PRO A 261 -17.52 0.98 8.78
CA PRO A 261 -18.43 1.35 9.86
C PRO A 261 -18.64 0.20 10.85
N THR A 262 -19.07 0.49 12.06
CA THR A 262 -19.55 -0.55 13.00
C THR A 262 -20.96 -1.01 12.63
N VAL A 263 -21.36 -2.20 13.10
CA VAL A 263 -22.74 -2.70 12.90
C VAL A 263 -23.80 -1.72 13.45
N ASP A 264 -23.52 -1.05 14.57
CA ASP A 264 -24.45 -0.10 15.17
C ASP A 264 -24.55 1.20 14.37
N GLU A 265 -23.44 1.68 13.78
CA GLU A 265 -23.45 2.79 12.83
C GLU A 265 -24.29 2.45 11.58
N VAL A 266 -24.14 1.23 11.02
CA VAL A 266 -24.94 0.76 9.88
C VAL A 266 -26.44 0.72 10.23
N LYS A 267 -26.79 0.16 11.39
CA LYS A 267 -28.18 0.10 11.86
C LYS A 267 -28.77 1.49 12.08
N ALA A 268 -28.01 2.41 12.67
CA ALA A 268 -28.45 3.77 12.94
C ALA A 268 -28.67 4.58 11.65
N ALA A 269 -27.96 4.24 10.57
CA ALA A 269 -28.10 4.92 9.29
C ALA A 269 -29.34 4.48 8.48
N VAL A 270 -29.95 3.32 8.78
CA VAL A 270 -31.07 2.75 7.99
C VAL A 270 -32.15 3.79 7.72
N GLY A 271 -32.50 3.95 6.43
CA GLY A 271 -33.51 4.91 5.98
C GLY A 271 -32.98 6.33 5.71
N THR A 272 -31.67 6.55 5.82
CA THR A 272 -31.01 7.81 5.46
C THR A 272 -30.18 7.66 4.18
N PRO A 273 -29.87 8.76 3.44
CA PRO A 273 -28.96 8.68 2.30
C PRO A 273 -27.55 8.17 2.64
N ALA A 274 -27.12 8.35 3.89
CA ALA A 274 -25.82 7.85 4.35
C ALA A 274 -25.78 6.32 4.39
N PHE A 275 -26.92 5.66 4.55
CA PHE A 275 -27.03 4.20 4.53
C PHE A 275 -26.64 3.61 3.18
N ASP A 276 -27.11 4.19 2.08
CA ASP A 276 -26.86 3.66 0.75
C ASP A 276 -25.37 3.72 0.41
N GLU A 277 -24.71 4.83 0.76
CA GLU A 277 -23.27 4.97 0.58
C GLU A 277 -22.47 4.01 1.48
N MET A 278 -22.93 3.85 2.72
CA MET A 278 -22.33 2.93 3.68
C MET A 278 -22.44 1.47 3.20
N VAL A 279 -23.62 1.04 2.75
CA VAL A 279 -23.86 -0.30 2.21
C VAL A 279 -23.04 -0.56 0.95
N ARG A 280 -22.87 0.47 0.10
CA ARG A 280 -22.08 0.36 -1.13
C ARG A 280 -20.59 0.12 -0.87
N THR A 281 -20.07 0.65 0.23
CA THR A 281 -18.62 0.70 0.46
C THR A 281 -18.14 -0.11 1.66
N MET A 282 -18.97 -0.45 2.64
CA MET A 282 -18.54 -1.04 3.92
C MET A 282 -17.68 -2.31 3.79
N GLY A 283 -17.89 -3.13 2.76
CA GLY A 283 -17.08 -4.33 2.47
C GLY A 283 -15.73 -4.07 1.80
N GLY A 284 -15.43 -2.82 1.40
CA GLY A 284 -14.18 -2.45 0.75
C GLY A 284 -14.08 -2.95 -0.69
N ASP A 285 -12.86 -3.30 -1.10
CA ASP A 285 -12.55 -3.83 -2.44
C ASP A 285 -12.76 -5.35 -2.55
N PHE A 286 -13.15 -6.02 -1.47
CA PHE A 286 -13.36 -7.46 -1.45
C PHE A 286 -14.84 -7.80 -1.35
N GLY A 287 -15.27 -8.71 -2.22
CA GLY A 287 -16.56 -9.35 -2.15
C GLY A 287 -16.53 -10.51 -1.16
N TYR A 288 -17.68 -10.81 -0.57
CA TYR A 288 -17.80 -11.84 0.45
C TYR A 288 -18.93 -12.80 0.10
N SER A 289 -18.81 -14.05 0.55
CA SER A 289 -19.82 -15.05 0.25
C SER A 289 -21.20 -14.68 0.82
N LEU A 290 -22.22 -14.85 -0.01
CA LEU A 290 -23.62 -14.61 0.32
C LEU A 290 -24.25 -15.79 1.07
N GLY A 291 -23.51 -16.87 1.34
CA GLY A 291 -24.07 -18.10 1.90
C GLY A 291 -25.02 -18.79 0.92
N HIS A 292 -25.93 -19.62 1.44
CA HIS A 292 -26.95 -20.29 0.65
C HIS A 292 -28.30 -20.30 1.36
N ARG A 293 -29.39 -20.49 0.62
CA ARG A 293 -30.73 -20.65 1.20
C ARG A 293 -31.10 -22.12 1.29
N ASP A 294 -31.66 -22.53 2.43
CA ASP A 294 -32.22 -23.87 2.58
C ASP A 294 -33.53 -24.03 1.76
N PRO A 295 -34.07 -25.25 1.61
CA PRO A 295 -35.34 -25.45 0.90
C PRO A 295 -36.55 -24.71 1.50
N MET A 296 -36.44 -24.20 2.73
CA MET A 296 -37.46 -23.36 3.37
C MET A 296 -37.24 -21.86 3.10
N GLY A 297 -36.22 -21.52 2.33
CA GLY A 297 -35.86 -20.16 1.96
C GLY A 297 -35.02 -19.41 2.99
N ARG A 298 -34.59 -20.07 4.09
CA ARG A 298 -33.80 -19.41 5.14
C ARG A 298 -32.34 -19.35 4.75
N LEU A 299 -31.71 -18.21 4.95
CA LEU A 299 -30.29 -18.03 4.79
C LEU A 299 -29.51 -18.87 5.80
N ILE A 300 -28.61 -19.70 5.29
CA ILE A 300 -27.71 -20.55 6.05
C ILE A 300 -26.29 -19.94 5.98
N PRO A 301 -25.72 -19.54 7.14
CA PRO A 301 -24.34 -19.11 7.22
C PRO A 301 -23.36 -20.21 6.81
N ILE A 302 -22.22 -19.82 6.24
CA ILE A 302 -21.13 -20.76 5.96
C ILE A 302 -20.53 -21.27 7.26
N ARG A 303 -20.37 -22.58 7.34
CA ARG A 303 -19.68 -23.25 8.45
C ARG A 303 -18.20 -23.48 8.11
N PRO A 304 -17.29 -23.44 9.09
CA PRO A 304 -15.88 -23.74 8.88
C PRO A 304 -15.65 -25.25 8.75
N LEU A 305 -15.98 -25.81 7.59
CA LEU A 305 -15.75 -27.20 7.18
C LEU A 305 -14.34 -27.40 6.57
N HIS A 306 -13.61 -26.32 6.30
CA HIS A 306 -12.27 -26.29 5.69
C HIS A 306 -12.22 -26.89 4.29
N ARG A 307 -13.23 -26.59 3.47
CA ARG A 307 -13.29 -27.03 2.07
C ARG A 307 -12.29 -26.24 1.21
N GLY A 308 -11.32 -26.93 0.61
CA GLY A 308 -10.29 -26.29 -0.23
C GLY A 308 -10.79 -25.75 -1.57
N HIS A 309 -12.02 -26.08 -1.96
CA HIS A 309 -12.67 -25.64 -3.20
C HIS A 309 -13.74 -24.56 -2.99
N HIS A 310 -14.13 -24.26 -1.75
CA HIS A 310 -15.24 -23.36 -1.47
C HIS A 310 -14.72 -21.92 -1.24
N PRO A 311 -14.96 -20.96 -2.15
CA PRO A 311 -14.53 -19.58 -1.96
C PRO A 311 -15.39 -18.89 -0.89
N ILE A 312 -14.75 -18.15 0.01
CA ILE A 312 -15.43 -17.35 1.04
C ILE A 312 -15.33 -15.84 0.79
N MET A 313 -14.31 -15.42 0.03
CA MET A 313 -14.06 -14.03 -0.32
C MET A 313 -13.29 -13.97 -1.63
N ALA A 314 -13.52 -12.93 -2.42
CA ALA A 314 -12.72 -12.64 -3.61
C ALA A 314 -12.65 -11.12 -3.85
N ASP A 315 -11.97 -10.70 -4.92
CA ASP A 315 -12.13 -9.33 -5.40
C ASP A 315 -13.62 -9.05 -5.71
N ALA A 316 -14.14 -7.91 -5.26
CA ALA A 316 -15.57 -7.59 -5.37
C ALA A 316 -16.00 -7.50 -6.85
N PRO A 317 -17.17 -8.07 -7.22
CA PRO A 317 -17.67 -7.95 -8.58
C PRO A 317 -18.05 -6.50 -8.91
N ASP A 318 -17.84 -6.13 -10.18
CA ASP A 318 -18.37 -4.90 -10.76
C ASP A 318 -19.88 -5.02 -11.03
N GLU A 319 -20.49 -3.96 -11.59
CA GLU A 319 -21.93 -3.92 -11.88
C GLU A 319 -22.40 -5.02 -12.84
N SER A 320 -21.53 -5.54 -13.70
CA SER A 320 -21.88 -6.63 -14.63
C SER A 320 -21.92 -8.00 -13.95
N CYS A 321 -21.27 -8.13 -12.78
CA CYS A 321 -21.06 -9.39 -12.08
C CYS A 321 -20.37 -10.45 -12.95
N GLU A 322 -19.50 -10.05 -13.88
CA GLU A 322 -18.65 -10.96 -14.67
C GLU A 322 -17.18 -10.91 -14.23
N ARG A 323 -16.77 -9.83 -13.57
CA ARG A 323 -15.39 -9.62 -13.11
C ARG A 323 -15.36 -8.58 -12.00
N SER A 324 -14.19 -8.38 -11.42
CA SER A 324 -13.86 -7.21 -10.62
C SER A 324 -13.23 -6.11 -11.47
N SER A 325 -13.55 -4.86 -11.15
CA SER A 325 -12.87 -3.68 -11.70
C SER A 325 -11.63 -3.25 -10.90
N ASN A 326 -11.33 -3.93 -9.78
CA ASN A 326 -10.24 -3.56 -8.88
C ASN A 326 -8.84 -3.84 -9.47
N HIS A 327 -8.75 -4.74 -10.44
CA HIS A 327 -7.48 -5.18 -11.05
C HIS A 327 -7.53 -5.08 -12.56
N PRO A 328 -7.02 -4.00 -13.17
CA PRO A 328 -6.98 -3.82 -14.63
C PRO A 328 -6.18 -4.91 -15.36
N SER A 329 -5.33 -5.66 -14.65
CA SER A 329 -4.55 -6.77 -15.21
C SER A 329 -5.37 -8.02 -15.51
N GLY A 330 -6.65 -8.10 -15.07
CA GLY A 330 -7.51 -9.26 -15.26
C GLY A 330 -7.23 -10.43 -14.30
N LEU A 331 -6.37 -10.21 -13.29
CA LEU A 331 -6.11 -11.18 -12.22
C LEU A 331 -7.03 -10.90 -11.03
N HIS A 332 -7.66 -11.96 -10.54
CA HIS A 332 -8.56 -11.95 -9.40
C HIS A 332 -7.97 -12.76 -8.26
N HIS A 333 -8.16 -12.31 -7.04
CA HIS A 333 -7.72 -13.00 -5.84
C HIS A 333 -8.92 -13.65 -5.18
N LEU A 334 -8.80 -14.94 -4.89
CA LEU A 334 -9.81 -15.75 -4.23
C LEU A 334 -9.24 -16.27 -2.91
N LEU A 335 -9.99 -16.10 -1.83
CA LEU A 335 -9.73 -16.71 -0.54
C LEU A 335 -10.72 -17.86 -0.34
N TYR A 336 -10.17 -19.05 -0.14
CA TYR A 336 -10.93 -20.26 0.12
C TYR A 336 -11.15 -20.50 1.62
N GLU A 337 -12.12 -21.36 1.91
CA GLU A 337 -12.50 -21.75 3.27
C GLU A 337 -11.37 -22.43 4.06
N ASP A 338 -10.41 -23.06 3.39
CA ASP A 338 -9.20 -23.63 4.01
C ASP A 338 -8.12 -22.58 4.34
N GLY A 339 -8.36 -21.31 4.01
CA GLY A 339 -7.44 -20.19 4.21
C GLY A 339 -6.45 -19.98 3.06
N ARG A 340 -6.49 -20.79 2.01
CA ARG A 340 -5.66 -20.61 0.81
C ARG A 340 -6.11 -19.37 0.05
N VAL A 341 -5.13 -18.57 -0.37
CA VAL A 341 -5.35 -17.48 -1.33
C VAL A 341 -4.81 -17.91 -2.69
N GLU A 342 -5.63 -17.81 -3.71
CA GLU A 342 -5.28 -18.16 -5.10
C GLU A 342 -5.48 -16.94 -6.00
N MET A 343 -4.59 -16.80 -7.00
CA MET A 343 -4.74 -15.81 -8.06
C MET A 343 -5.23 -16.50 -9.32
N VAL A 344 -6.36 -16.06 -9.85
CA VAL A 344 -7.03 -16.65 -11.00
C VAL A 344 -7.19 -15.59 -12.10
N HIS A 345 -6.96 -15.98 -13.35
CA HIS A 345 -7.18 -15.07 -14.48
C HIS A 345 -8.68 -14.95 -14.79
N GLU A 346 -9.15 -13.80 -15.30
CA GLU A 346 -10.56 -13.52 -15.64
C GLU A 346 -11.21 -14.67 -16.44
N ALA A 347 -10.50 -15.20 -17.44
CA ALA A 347 -10.95 -16.32 -18.27
C ALA A 347 -11.18 -17.65 -17.51
N GLN A 348 -10.66 -17.79 -16.30
CA GLN A 348 -10.77 -18.97 -15.44
C GLN A 348 -11.67 -18.71 -14.22
N LEU A 349 -12.18 -17.48 -14.07
CA LEU A 349 -12.92 -17.04 -12.88
C LEU A 349 -14.20 -17.86 -12.64
N HIS A 350 -14.82 -18.35 -13.71
CA HIS A 350 -16.08 -19.09 -13.70
C HIS A 350 -15.91 -20.55 -14.10
N GLY A 351 -14.77 -21.17 -13.75
CA GLY A 351 -14.34 -22.47 -14.29
C GLY A 351 -15.40 -23.58 -14.24
N ASN A 352 -15.77 -24.02 -13.03
CA ASN A 352 -16.78 -25.08 -12.84
C ASN A 352 -18.15 -24.52 -12.45
N ASP A 353 -18.15 -23.37 -11.77
CA ASP A 353 -19.33 -22.67 -11.31
C ASP A 353 -19.07 -21.15 -11.38
N HIS A 354 -20.15 -20.37 -11.46
CA HIS A 354 -20.06 -18.94 -11.66
C HIS A 354 -19.83 -18.22 -10.33
N LEU A 355 -18.60 -17.78 -10.06
CA LEU A 355 -18.21 -17.12 -8.79
C LEU A 355 -19.18 -16.04 -8.26
N PHE A 356 -19.84 -15.26 -9.13
CA PHE A 356 -20.73 -14.17 -8.73
C PHE A 356 -22.23 -14.43 -8.92
N ARG A 357 -22.63 -15.62 -9.33
CA ARG A 357 -24.03 -15.96 -9.61
C ARG A 357 -24.32 -17.37 -9.12
N ASN A 358 -25.46 -17.55 -8.48
CA ASN A 358 -25.89 -18.88 -8.06
C ASN A 358 -26.23 -19.77 -9.27
N HIS A 359 -26.56 -21.03 -9.01
CA HIS A 359 -26.97 -21.99 -10.04
C HIS A 359 -28.19 -21.56 -10.90
N ASP A 360 -28.98 -20.57 -10.46
CA ASP A 360 -30.08 -19.96 -11.24
C ASP A 360 -29.61 -18.77 -12.10
N GLY A 361 -28.31 -18.45 -12.09
CA GLY A 361 -27.73 -17.31 -12.81
C GLY A 361 -28.00 -15.96 -12.14
N GLN A 362 -28.33 -15.93 -10.84
CA GLN A 362 -28.67 -14.72 -10.11
C GLN A 362 -27.55 -14.32 -9.14
N THR A 363 -27.28 -13.03 -9.02
CA THR A 363 -26.39 -12.47 -7.99
C THR A 363 -27.10 -12.42 -6.63
N ALA A 364 -27.32 -13.59 -6.03
CA ALA A 364 -27.97 -13.80 -4.74
C ALA A 364 -27.31 -15.00 -4.03
N ALA A 365 -27.75 -15.36 -2.83
CA ALA A 365 -27.25 -16.55 -2.13
C ALA A 365 -27.39 -17.82 -2.99
N GLY A 366 -26.50 -18.77 -2.73
CA GLY A 366 -26.50 -20.09 -3.34
C GLY A 366 -27.79 -20.87 -3.08
N LYS A 367 -28.05 -21.86 -3.94
CA LYS A 367 -29.18 -22.78 -3.84
C LYS A 367 -28.94 -23.94 -2.88
N ASP A 368 -27.68 -24.24 -2.60
CA ASP A 368 -27.26 -25.30 -1.69
C ASP A 368 -25.88 -24.99 -1.10
N GLU A 369 -25.37 -25.89 -0.26
CA GLU A 369 -24.12 -25.69 0.46
C GLU A 369 -22.87 -25.66 -0.44
N GLU A 370 -22.95 -26.15 -1.68
CA GLU A 370 -21.85 -26.19 -2.64
C GLU A 370 -21.93 -25.05 -3.67
N ASP A 371 -23.08 -24.39 -3.80
CA ASP A 371 -23.32 -23.20 -4.64
C ASP A 371 -22.74 -21.92 -3.97
N ALA A 372 -21.46 -21.66 -4.21
CA ALA A 372 -20.74 -20.57 -3.57
C ALA A 372 -20.82 -19.27 -4.38
N VAL A 373 -21.52 -18.27 -3.85
CA VAL A 373 -21.66 -16.96 -4.51
C VAL A 373 -20.96 -15.85 -3.75
N ILE A 374 -20.00 -15.20 -4.40
CA ILE A 374 -19.34 -13.99 -3.89
C ILE A 374 -20.14 -12.75 -4.32
N GLY A 375 -20.60 -11.96 -3.35
CA GLY A 375 -21.30 -10.71 -3.57
C GLY A 375 -20.43 -9.49 -3.27
N SER A 376 -20.70 -8.37 -3.96
CA SER A 376 -20.21 -7.05 -3.56
C SER A 376 -20.91 -6.59 -2.27
N SER A 377 -20.39 -5.50 -1.68
CA SER A 377 -20.84 -4.99 -0.38
C SER A 377 -22.36 -4.78 -0.28
N HIS A 378 -22.99 -4.35 -1.38
CA HIS A 378 -24.41 -4.02 -1.43
C HIS A 378 -25.34 -5.16 -1.88
N HIS A 379 -24.81 -6.28 -2.37
CA HIS A 379 -25.66 -7.40 -2.83
C HIS A 379 -26.42 -8.01 -1.65
N GLN A 380 -27.66 -8.42 -1.90
CA GLN A 380 -28.49 -9.12 -0.92
C GLN A 380 -28.37 -10.63 -1.12
N PRO A 381 -28.23 -11.41 -0.04
CA PRO A 381 -28.33 -12.86 -0.07
C PRO A 381 -29.73 -13.36 -0.48
#